data_AF-A0A293LN92-F1
#
_entry.id   AF-A0A293LN92-F1
#
_cell.length_a   1.000
_cell.length_b   1.000
_cell.length_c   1.000
_cell.angle_alpha   90.00
_cell.angle_beta   90.00
_cell.angle_gamma   90.00
#
_symmetry.space_group_name_H-M   'P 1'
#
loop_
_entity.id
_entity.type
_entity.pdbx_description
1 polymer ?
#
loop_
_entity_poly.entity_id
_entity_poly.type
_entity_poly.pdbx_seq_one_letter_code
_entity_poly.pdbx_strand_id
1 'polypeptide(L)'
;MRSLRHLSLTCFLAPCLVVATLAGDAIVEVTYEKNFDGYEDGVARYKEDDGHAPFKNVTTTPERFTGTESPPENATATSEGFKGTQSPLDNATTTNDRFTSTDCKVDQLQWHVENIRQLISKAEEKGKAEVVSDKLVLAGYSMILEMVVTLEGGFPYVGVYFKLCPGPNDQYLVWPFRTPFTFTVVHPTASGFDIRVTTRTFSSYDFPSFKRPKNGCNASMGSHDILVLTKAEKFSYIVDNAISVTLQLHP
;
A
#
# COMPACT_ATOMS: atom_id res chain seq x y z
N MET A 1 1.63 14.59 -44.86
CA MET A 1 0.25 14.22 -44.50
C MET A 1 0.10 12.71 -44.67
N ARG A 2 0.14 11.94 -43.57
CA ARG A 2 -0.19 10.50 -43.57
C ARG A 2 -1.10 10.21 -42.38
N SER A 3 -2.17 9.52 -42.73
CA SER A 3 -3.37 9.10 -41.98
C SER A 3 -3.13 8.64 -40.54
N LEU A 4 -3.90 9.19 -39.58
CA LEU A 4 -4.24 8.46 -38.37
C LEU A 4 -5.02 7.20 -38.79
N ARG A 5 -4.60 6.02 -38.34
CA ARG A 5 -5.41 4.81 -38.39
C ARG A 5 -6.05 4.60 -37.03
N HIS A 6 -7.35 4.36 -37.03
CA HIS A 6 -8.11 3.98 -35.84
C HIS A 6 -7.52 2.72 -35.20
N LEU A 7 -7.12 2.81 -33.93
CA LEU A 7 -7.02 1.62 -33.07
C LEU A 7 -8.44 1.19 -32.71
N SER A 8 -8.82 -0.02 -33.14
CA SER A 8 -10.02 -0.70 -32.67
C SER A 8 -9.63 -1.57 -31.48
N LEU A 9 -10.01 -1.19 -30.26
CA LEU A 9 -9.93 -2.08 -29.10
C LEU A 9 -11.16 -2.99 -29.07
N THR A 10 -10.96 -4.29 -29.33
CA THR A 10 -11.94 -5.32 -28.98
C THR A 10 -11.57 -5.92 -27.63
N CYS A 11 -12.32 -5.57 -26.58
CA CYS A 11 -12.20 -6.18 -25.26
C CYS A 11 -12.84 -7.57 -25.25
N PHE A 12 -12.03 -8.61 -25.02
CA PHE A 12 -12.52 -9.88 -24.49
C PHE A 12 -12.29 -9.92 -22.97
N LEU A 13 -13.23 -10.55 -22.27
CA LEU A 13 -13.42 -10.54 -20.81
C LEU A 13 -12.22 -11.12 -20.03
N ALA A 14 -11.41 -10.25 -19.42
CA ALA A 14 -10.64 -10.41 -18.16
C ALA A 14 -9.70 -9.18 -18.01
N PRO A 15 -9.33 -8.71 -16.80
CA PRO A 15 -8.52 -7.51 -16.67
C PRO A 15 -7.04 -7.83 -16.99
N CYS A 16 -6.66 -7.75 -18.26
CA CYS A 16 -5.26 -7.68 -18.66
C CYS A 16 -4.81 -6.21 -18.59
N LEU A 17 -3.79 -5.93 -17.79
CA LEU A 17 -3.10 -4.65 -17.81
C LEU A 17 -2.15 -4.66 -19.00
N VAL A 18 -2.42 -3.85 -20.02
CA VAL A 18 -1.51 -3.64 -21.15
C VAL A 18 -0.71 -2.38 -20.88
N VAL A 19 0.62 -2.52 -20.75
CA VAL A 19 1.53 -1.38 -20.64
C VAL A 19 2.29 -1.28 -21.96
N ALA A 20 2.12 -0.17 -22.65
CA ALA A 20 2.91 0.16 -23.84
C ALA A 20 4.05 1.10 -23.42
N THR A 21 5.29 0.70 -23.67
CA THR A 21 6.48 1.55 -23.51
C THR A 21 7.08 1.85 -24.87
N LEU A 22 7.35 3.13 -25.14
CA LEU A 22 8.08 3.56 -26.32
C LEU A 22 9.59 3.45 -26.05
N ALA A 23 10.27 2.60 -26.80
CA ALA A 23 11.72 2.50 -26.82
C ALA A 23 12.19 2.55 -28.28
N GLY A 24 12.60 3.72 -28.77
CA GLY A 24 12.83 3.94 -30.19
C GLY A 24 11.56 3.77 -31.03
N ASP A 25 11.67 3.82 -32.36
CA ASP A 25 10.54 3.77 -33.30
C ASP A 25 9.75 2.42 -33.33
N ALA A 26 9.90 1.59 -32.30
CA ALA A 26 9.19 0.32 -32.15
C ALA A 26 8.22 0.36 -30.95
N ILE A 27 6.98 -0.08 -31.18
CA ILE A 27 5.99 -0.32 -30.12
C ILE A 27 6.21 -1.73 -29.60
N VAL A 28 6.65 -1.86 -28.34
CA VAL A 28 6.74 -3.16 -27.66
C VAL A 28 5.47 -3.38 -26.86
N GLU A 29 4.74 -4.44 -27.21
CA GLU A 29 3.52 -4.85 -26.53
C GLU A 29 3.90 -5.91 -25.49
N VAL A 30 3.92 -5.53 -24.21
CA VAL A 30 4.19 -6.47 -23.11
C VAL A 30 2.86 -6.87 -22.48
N THR A 31 2.52 -8.15 -22.56
CA THR A 31 1.31 -8.71 -21.96
C THR A 31 1.70 -9.51 -20.74
N TYR A 32 1.07 -9.22 -19.60
CA TYR A 32 1.23 -9.99 -18.37
C TYR A 32 -0.01 -10.86 -18.17
N GLU A 33 0.16 -12.18 -18.19
CA GLU A 33 -0.89 -13.12 -17.82
C GLU A 33 -0.70 -13.52 -16.35
N LYS A 34 -1.74 -13.28 -15.54
CA LYS A 34 -1.75 -13.68 -14.14
C LYS A 34 -2.13 -15.15 -14.04
N ASN A 35 -1.15 -16.03 -13.88
CA ASN A 35 -1.41 -17.44 -13.60
C ASN A 35 -1.83 -17.63 -12.13
N PHE A 36 -2.74 -18.59 -11.91
CA PHE A 36 -3.46 -18.81 -10.64
C PHE A 36 -2.55 -19.23 -9.47
N ASP A 37 -1.26 -19.49 -9.74
CA ASP A 37 -0.29 -19.99 -8.76
C ASP A 37 0.77 -18.95 -8.34
N GLY A 38 0.54 -17.65 -8.61
CA GLY A 38 1.33 -16.56 -8.02
C GLY A 38 2.73 -16.33 -8.62
N TYR A 39 3.08 -16.97 -9.74
CA TYR A 39 4.33 -16.71 -10.48
C TYR A 39 4.07 -15.77 -11.67
N GLU A 40 4.75 -14.62 -11.71
CA GLU A 40 4.72 -13.69 -12.85
C GLU A 40 5.82 -14.07 -13.86
N ASP A 41 5.46 -14.81 -14.91
CA ASP A 41 6.32 -14.93 -16.10
C ASP A 41 5.98 -13.79 -17.08
N GLY A 42 6.86 -12.79 -17.16
CA GLY A 42 6.75 -11.73 -18.17
C GLY A 42 7.19 -12.24 -19.54
N VAL A 43 6.26 -12.41 -20.48
CA VAL A 43 6.59 -12.75 -21.87
C VAL A 43 6.59 -11.47 -22.71
N ALA A 44 7.77 -10.94 -23.03
CA ALA A 44 7.91 -9.87 -24.01
C ALA A 44 7.77 -10.46 -25.43
N ARG A 45 6.81 -9.95 -26.21
CA ARG A 45 6.68 -10.28 -27.64
C ARG A 45 6.96 -9.04 -28.46
N TYR A 46 7.90 -9.15 -29.39
CA TYR A 46 8.18 -8.11 -30.36
C TYR A 46 7.38 -8.39 -31.63
N LYS A 47 6.78 -7.35 -32.22
CA LYS A 47 6.30 -7.38 -33.60
C LYS A 47 7.31 -6.59 -34.43
N GLU A 48 8.07 -7.28 -35.27
CA GLU A 48 8.76 -6.62 -36.38
C GLU A 48 7.73 -6.43 -37.52
N ASP A 49 7.73 -5.25 -38.12
CA ASP A 49 6.68 -4.76 -39.04
C ASP A 49 6.82 -5.31 -40.47
N ASP A 50 7.46 -6.47 -40.64
CA ASP A 50 7.64 -7.12 -41.94
C ASP A 50 6.88 -8.46 -41.95
N GLY A 51 5.81 -8.50 -42.75
CA GLY A 51 4.88 -9.62 -42.80
C GLY A 51 5.55 -10.99 -43.01
N HIS A 52 5.02 -11.97 -42.27
CA HIS A 52 5.22 -13.42 -42.38
C HIS A 52 6.51 -14.02 -41.77
N ALA A 53 6.53 -14.18 -40.43
CA ALA A 53 7.22 -15.29 -39.74
C ALA A 53 6.72 -15.45 -38.28
N PRO A 54 6.78 -16.67 -37.67
CA PRO A 54 6.30 -16.91 -36.30
C PRO A 54 7.29 -16.45 -35.21
N PHE A 55 6.72 -16.12 -34.04
CA PHE A 55 7.37 -15.56 -32.85
C PHE A 55 8.59 -16.37 -32.36
N LYS A 56 9.69 -15.66 -32.03
CA LYS A 56 10.83 -16.21 -31.27
C LYS A 56 10.81 -15.65 -29.84
N ASN A 57 10.96 -16.52 -28.86
CA ASN A 57 11.10 -16.14 -27.46
C ASN A 57 12.55 -15.71 -27.18
N VAL A 58 12.75 -14.58 -26.51
CA VAL A 58 14.07 -14.13 -26.04
C VAL A 58 13.98 -13.83 -24.55
N THR A 59 14.81 -14.52 -23.77
CA THR A 59 14.99 -14.27 -22.34
C THR A 59 16.13 -13.28 -22.15
N THR A 60 15.86 -12.10 -21.60
CA THR A 60 16.89 -11.08 -21.31
C THR A 60 17.18 -11.00 -19.81
N THR A 61 18.43 -11.26 -19.44
CA THR A 61 19.02 -10.99 -18.12
C THR A 61 19.56 -9.54 -18.09
N PRO A 62 19.31 -8.70 -17.07
CA PRO A 62 19.84 -7.34 -17.05
C PRO A 62 21.26 -7.28 -16.48
N GLU A 63 22.19 -6.70 -17.27
CA GLU A 63 23.54 -6.32 -16.83
C GLU A 63 23.57 -4.97 -16.08
N ARG A 64 24.60 -4.84 -15.24
CA ARG A 64 24.85 -3.82 -14.22
C ARG A 64 25.62 -2.63 -14.79
N PHE A 65 25.08 -1.42 -14.69
CA PHE A 65 25.83 -0.18 -14.94
C PHE A 65 26.23 0.50 -13.63
N THR A 66 27.54 0.73 -13.47
CA THR A 66 28.17 1.50 -12.38
C THR A 66 28.58 2.87 -12.91
N GLY A 67 28.17 3.94 -12.23
CA GLY A 67 28.64 5.30 -12.49
C GLY A 67 28.50 6.15 -11.23
N THR A 68 29.64 6.61 -10.72
CA THR A 68 29.84 7.36 -9.48
C THR A 68 30.16 8.80 -9.86
N GLU A 69 29.47 9.80 -9.29
CA GLU A 69 30.02 11.17 -9.15
C GLU A 69 29.18 12.03 -8.19
N SER A 70 29.85 12.70 -7.25
CA SER A 70 29.38 13.75 -6.33
C SER A 70 30.54 14.76 -6.15
N PRO A 71 30.35 15.91 -5.48
CA PRO A 71 29.71 17.16 -5.92
C PRO A 71 30.67 18.38 -5.73
N PRO A 72 30.18 19.63 -5.76
CA PRO A 72 30.68 20.55 -4.73
C PRO A 72 29.63 21.44 -4.04
N GLU A 73 30.04 21.83 -2.83
CA GLU A 73 29.40 22.69 -1.83
C GLU A 73 29.37 24.19 -2.17
N ASN A 74 28.43 24.89 -1.52
CA ASN A 74 28.59 26.15 -0.74
C ASN A 74 27.58 27.24 -1.08
N ALA A 75 26.76 27.61 -0.09
CA ALA A 75 26.51 29.00 0.31
C ALA A 75 25.77 29.06 1.66
N THR A 76 26.34 29.83 2.57
CA THR A 76 25.85 30.19 3.91
C THR A 76 25.48 31.67 3.92
N ALA A 77 24.38 32.08 4.57
CA ALA A 77 24.12 33.44 5.09
C ALA A 77 22.72 33.45 5.76
N THR A 78 22.61 33.43 7.09
CA THR A 78 22.54 34.55 8.06
C THR A 78 21.14 35.14 8.30
N SER A 79 20.93 35.38 9.59
CA SER A 79 19.72 35.70 10.35
C SER A 79 19.42 37.19 10.47
N GLU A 80 18.14 37.56 10.51
CA GLU A 80 17.55 38.70 11.27
C GLU A 80 16.07 38.29 11.54
N GLY A 81 15.43 38.44 12.69
CA GLY A 81 15.67 39.32 13.83
C GLY A 81 14.61 40.42 13.90
N PHE A 82 13.33 40.11 14.16
CA PHE A 82 12.35 41.16 14.53
C PHE A 82 11.46 40.73 15.71
N LYS A 83 11.44 41.61 16.71
CA LYS A 83 10.82 41.48 18.03
C LYS A 83 9.78 42.60 18.20
N GLY A 84 8.72 42.31 18.95
CA GLY A 84 7.79 43.30 19.55
C GLY A 84 6.41 43.32 18.88
N THR A 85 5.27 43.39 19.58
CA THR A 85 5.00 43.74 20.98
C THR A 85 3.58 43.28 21.32
N GLN A 86 3.37 42.68 22.50
CA GLN A 86 2.06 42.48 23.13
C GLN A 86 1.57 43.78 23.79
N SER A 87 0.25 44.03 23.83
CA SER A 87 -0.58 44.17 25.06
C SER A 87 -2.03 44.68 24.72
N PRO A 88 -2.99 44.83 25.67
CA PRO A 88 -4.24 44.05 25.68
C PRO A 88 -5.52 44.92 25.70
N LEU A 89 -6.71 44.34 25.45
CA LEU A 89 -7.92 44.66 26.26
C LEU A 89 -9.13 43.78 25.87
N ASP A 90 -9.91 43.48 26.90
CA ASP A 90 -11.10 42.63 26.97
C ASP A 90 -12.33 43.21 26.26
N ASN A 91 -13.20 42.34 25.73
CA ASN A 91 -14.66 42.35 25.96
C ASN A 91 -15.42 41.24 25.22
N ALA A 92 -16.57 40.90 25.82
CA ALA A 92 -17.26 39.63 25.80
C ALA A 92 -18.26 39.43 24.63
N THR A 93 -18.49 38.14 24.34
CA THR A 93 -19.75 37.49 23.93
C THR A 93 -20.56 38.12 22.80
N THR A 94 -20.55 37.49 21.63
CA THR A 94 -21.78 37.26 20.86
C THR A 94 -21.68 35.94 20.10
N THR A 95 -22.53 35.01 20.52
CA THR A 95 -22.83 33.71 19.93
C THR A 95 -23.19 33.83 18.45
N ASN A 96 -22.43 33.13 17.61
CA ASN A 96 -22.89 32.60 16.33
C ASN A 96 -22.08 31.33 16.06
N ASP A 97 -22.34 30.30 16.87
CA ASP A 97 -21.97 28.93 16.52
C ASP A 97 -22.85 28.51 15.33
N ARG A 98 -22.43 28.96 14.16
CA ARG A 98 -22.80 28.37 12.89
C ARG A 98 -22.26 26.95 12.95
N PHE A 99 -23.15 26.01 13.21
CA PHE A 99 -22.90 24.58 13.18
C PHE A 99 -22.34 24.24 11.79
N THR A 100 -21.02 24.30 11.64
CA THR A 100 -20.34 23.81 10.45
C THR A 100 -20.46 22.31 10.53
N SER A 101 -21.36 21.80 9.68
CA SER A 101 -21.55 20.40 9.32
C SER A 101 -20.33 19.57 9.69
N THR A 102 -20.54 18.70 10.65
CA THR A 102 -19.65 17.66 11.17
C THR A 102 -18.70 17.19 10.08
N ASP A 103 -17.42 17.43 10.32
CA ASP A 103 -16.33 16.73 9.66
C ASP A 103 -16.67 15.23 9.69
N CYS A 104 -16.87 14.62 8.51
CA CYS A 104 -17.07 13.19 8.42
C CYS A 104 -15.79 12.55 8.95
N LYS A 105 -15.78 12.19 10.23
CA LYS A 105 -14.66 11.47 10.85
C LYS A 105 -14.36 10.28 9.95
N VAL A 106 -13.22 10.34 9.28
CA VAL A 106 -12.73 9.22 8.50
C VAL A 106 -12.40 8.14 9.52
N ASP A 107 -13.10 7.00 9.45
CA ASP A 107 -12.76 5.82 10.24
C ASP A 107 -11.46 5.21 9.71
N GLN A 108 -10.35 5.89 9.98
CA GLN A 108 -9.00 5.52 9.58
C GLN A 108 -8.06 5.50 10.78
N LEU A 109 -7.18 4.51 10.77
CA LEU A 109 -6.10 4.33 11.72
C LEU A 109 -4.79 4.29 10.95
N GLN A 110 -3.79 5.05 11.41
CA GLN A 110 -2.42 4.97 10.93
C GLN A 110 -1.54 4.28 11.98
N TRP A 111 -0.69 3.37 11.53
CA TRP A 111 0.24 2.63 12.34
C TRP A 111 1.63 2.70 11.73
N HIS A 112 2.57 3.15 12.55
CA HIS A 112 3.99 3.24 12.20
C HIS A 112 4.71 2.04 12.78
N VAL A 113 5.25 1.18 11.93
CA VAL A 113 5.92 -0.06 12.31
C VAL A 113 7.42 0.16 12.23
N GLU A 114 8.06 0.21 13.40
CA GLU A 114 9.51 0.36 13.53
C GLU A 114 10.25 -0.98 13.48
N ASN A 115 11.58 -0.91 13.40
CA ASN A 115 12.48 -2.06 13.47
C ASN A 115 12.30 -3.08 12.33
N ILE A 116 11.97 -2.60 11.13
CA ILE A 116 11.70 -3.44 9.95
C ILE A 116 12.87 -4.35 9.61
N ARG A 117 14.12 -3.88 9.67
CA ARG A 117 15.31 -4.72 9.45
C ARG A 117 15.40 -5.89 10.42
N GLN A 118 15.06 -5.68 11.70
CA GLN A 118 15.05 -6.76 12.68
C GLN A 118 13.93 -7.77 12.36
N LEU A 119 12.78 -7.28 11.89
CA LEU A 119 11.68 -8.12 11.46
C LEU A 119 12.07 -8.98 10.24
N ILE A 120 12.79 -8.40 9.27
CA ILE A 120 13.37 -9.12 8.12
C ILE A 120 14.32 -10.21 8.60
N SER A 121 15.33 -9.87 9.42
CA SER A 121 16.32 -10.85 9.88
C SER A 121 15.68 -12.02 10.65
N LYS A 122 14.63 -11.75 11.45
CA LYS A 122 13.86 -12.81 12.11
C LYS A 122 13.10 -13.69 11.12
N ALA A 123 12.55 -13.10 10.05
CA ALA A 123 11.86 -13.84 9.01
C ALA A 123 12.82 -14.68 8.17
N GLU A 124 14.04 -14.19 7.91
CA GLU A 124 15.10 -14.95 7.23
C GLU A 124 15.54 -16.17 8.06
N GLU A 125 15.63 -16.02 9.39
CA GLU A 125 16.00 -17.12 10.29
C GLU A 125 14.88 -18.18 10.43
N LYS A 126 13.62 -17.74 10.53
CA LYS A 126 12.49 -18.58 10.95
C LYS A 126 11.46 -18.86 9.85
N GLY A 127 11.65 -18.29 8.67
CA GLY A 127 10.69 -18.27 7.56
C GLY A 127 9.56 -17.25 7.72
N LYS A 128 9.28 -16.79 8.95
CA LYS A 128 8.25 -15.79 9.27
C LYS A 128 8.62 -15.01 10.52
N ALA A 129 8.28 -13.72 10.54
CA ALA A 129 8.25 -12.89 11.73
C ALA A 129 7.00 -12.00 11.76
N GLU A 130 6.55 -11.61 12.93
CA GLU A 130 5.36 -10.76 13.08
C GLU A 130 5.54 -9.72 14.18
N VAL A 131 4.83 -8.61 14.02
CA VAL A 131 4.69 -7.54 15.00
C VAL A 131 3.22 -7.14 15.07
N VAL A 132 2.74 -6.84 16.27
CA VAL A 132 1.36 -6.45 16.53
C VAL A 132 1.31 -5.07 17.16
N SER A 133 0.28 -4.30 16.84
CA SER A 133 0.02 -3.02 17.49
C SER A 133 -0.56 -3.23 18.90
N ASP A 134 -0.66 -2.13 19.66
CA ASP A 134 -1.57 -2.08 20.79
C ASP A 134 -3.03 -2.29 20.33
N LYS A 135 -3.92 -2.56 21.29
CA LYS A 135 -5.36 -2.62 21.02
C LYS A 135 -5.91 -1.21 20.78
N LEU A 136 -6.63 -1.05 19.68
CA LEU A 136 -7.13 0.21 19.14
C LEU A 136 -8.65 0.10 18.93
N VAL A 137 -9.34 1.24 18.82
CA VAL A 137 -10.77 1.29 18.51
C VAL A 137 -10.99 2.06 17.21
N LEU A 138 -11.68 1.44 16.26
CA LEU A 138 -11.99 2.03 14.95
C LEU A 138 -13.45 1.75 14.60
N ALA A 139 -14.23 2.78 14.28
CA ALA A 139 -15.70 2.69 14.10
C ALA A 139 -16.42 1.95 15.26
N GLY A 140 -15.91 2.10 16.48
CA GLY A 140 -16.43 1.40 17.67
C GLY A 140 -15.94 -0.04 17.86
N TYR A 141 -15.35 -0.67 16.84
CA TYR A 141 -14.76 -2.01 16.94
C TYR A 141 -13.40 -1.96 17.63
N SER A 142 -13.21 -2.81 18.64
CA SER A 142 -11.89 -3.04 19.23
C SER A 142 -11.07 -3.98 18.34
N MET A 143 -9.84 -3.60 17.99
CA MET A 143 -8.98 -4.38 17.09
C MET A 143 -7.50 -4.22 17.40
N ILE A 144 -6.70 -5.14 16.88
CA ILE A 144 -5.23 -5.07 16.85
C ILE A 144 -4.80 -5.15 15.39
N LEU A 145 -3.83 -4.34 14.97
CA LEU A 145 -3.17 -4.48 13.68
C LEU A 145 -1.98 -5.44 13.81
N GLU A 146 -1.70 -6.15 12.74
CA GLU A 146 -0.61 -7.12 12.66
C GLU A 146 0.11 -6.95 11.33
N MET A 147 1.43 -6.84 11.39
CA MET A 147 2.30 -6.91 10.23
C MET A 147 3.08 -8.21 10.31
N VAL A 148 3.07 -8.97 9.22
CA VAL A 148 3.80 -10.21 9.08
C VAL A 148 4.83 -10.04 7.96
N VAL A 149 6.04 -10.51 8.19
CA VAL A 149 7.04 -10.70 7.15
C VAL A 149 7.22 -12.20 6.93
N THR A 150 6.95 -12.68 5.73
CA THR A 150 7.11 -14.08 5.31
C THR A 150 8.20 -14.16 4.25
N LEU A 151 9.06 -15.19 4.31
CA LEU A 151 10.03 -15.46 3.27
C LEU A 151 9.45 -16.46 2.26
N GLU A 152 9.15 -15.99 1.05
CA GLU A 152 8.63 -16.82 -0.04
C GLU A 152 9.52 -16.72 -1.26
N GLY A 153 9.95 -17.87 -1.82
CA GLY A 153 10.85 -17.88 -2.97
C GLY A 153 12.18 -17.14 -2.75
N GLY A 154 12.63 -16.99 -1.49
CA GLY A 154 13.82 -16.23 -1.12
C GLY A 154 13.61 -14.71 -1.01
N PHE A 155 12.39 -14.22 -1.19
CA PHE A 155 12.05 -12.81 -1.05
C PHE A 155 11.18 -12.57 0.19
N PRO A 156 11.48 -11.53 0.98
CA PRO A 156 10.66 -11.17 2.13
C PRO A 156 9.44 -10.33 1.69
N TYR A 157 8.25 -10.86 1.92
CA TYR A 157 6.95 -10.24 1.66
C TYR A 157 6.34 -9.69 2.95
N VAL A 158 5.73 -8.52 2.85
CA VAL A 158 4.93 -7.91 3.92
C VAL A 158 3.46 -8.27 3.71
N GLY A 159 2.86 -8.84 4.75
CA GLY A 159 1.43 -8.93 4.92
C GLY A 159 0.94 -8.00 6.02
N VAL A 160 -0.26 -7.45 5.83
CA VAL A 160 -0.92 -6.56 6.78
C VAL A 160 -2.30 -7.07 7.11
N TYR A 161 -2.61 -7.14 8.39
CA TYR A 161 -3.82 -7.75 8.92
C TYR A 161 -4.37 -6.95 10.10
N PHE A 162 -5.63 -7.23 10.44
CA PHE A 162 -6.21 -6.86 11.72
C PHE A 162 -6.92 -8.07 12.35
N LYS A 163 -7.04 -8.03 13.68
CA LYS A 163 -7.82 -8.97 14.49
C LYS A 163 -8.91 -8.20 15.22
N LEU A 164 -10.16 -8.67 15.15
CA LEU A 164 -11.24 -8.13 15.98
C LEU A 164 -11.12 -8.68 17.39
N CYS A 165 -11.14 -7.80 18.38
CA CYS A 165 -10.97 -8.12 19.79
C CYS A 165 -12.23 -7.78 20.59
N PRO A 166 -12.47 -8.43 21.75
CA PRO A 166 -13.59 -8.07 22.61
C PRO A 166 -13.48 -6.60 23.02
N GLY A 167 -14.55 -5.87 22.75
CA GLY A 167 -14.73 -4.46 23.07
C GLY A 167 -15.92 -4.23 24.02
N PRO A 168 -15.88 -3.14 24.82
CA PRO A 168 -16.97 -2.84 25.76
C PRO A 168 -18.30 -2.54 25.07
N ASN A 169 -18.25 -2.11 23.80
CA ASN A 169 -19.42 -1.70 23.03
C ASN A 169 -19.89 -2.75 22.02
N ASP A 170 -19.33 -3.98 22.04
CA ASP A 170 -19.62 -5.01 21.04
C ASP A 170 -21.11 -5.37 20.94
N GLN A 171 -21.89 -5.14 21.99
CA GLN A 171 -23.34 -5.39 21.99
C GLN A 171 -24.14 -4.40 21.14
N TYR A 172 -23.56 -3.24 20.81
CA TYR A 172 -24.19 -2.20 20.00
C TYR A 172 -23.69 -2.19 18.56
N LEU A 173 -22.73 -3.06 18.21
CA LEU A 173 -22.14 -3.16 16.89
C LEU A 173 -22.82 -4.23 16.04
N VAL A 174 -22.69 -4.08 14.72
CA VAL A 174 -23.20 -5.07 13.76
C VAL A 174 -22.24 -6.26 13.70
N TRP A 175 -22.81 -7.46 13.78
CA TRP A 175 -22.09 -8.72 13.67
C TRP A 175 -22.83 -9.69 12.73
N PRO A 176 -22.12 -10.52 11.94
CA PRO A 176 -20.66 -10.53 11.78
C PRO A 176 -20.13 -9.23 11.16
N PHE A 177 -18.87 -8.93 11.39
CA PHE A 177 -18.19 -7.79 10.76
C PHE A 177 -18.25 -7.96 9.23
N ARG A 178 -18.80 -6.97 8.54
CA ARG A 178 -18.98 -6.95 7.08
C ARG A 178 -18.68 -5.57 6.48
N THR A 179 -17.97 -4.72 7.21
CA THR A 179 -17.61 -3.38 6.75
C THR A 179 -16.44 -3.49 5.78
N PRO A 180 -16.58 -3.08 4.51
CA PRO A 180 -15.46 -3.01 3.58
C PRO A 180 -14.31 -2.20 4.16
N PHE A 181 -13.08 -2.58 3.85
CA PHE A 181 -11.90 -1.92 4.40
C PHE A 181 -10.78 -1.81 3.37
N THR A 182 -9.90 -0.85 3.58
CA THR A 182 -8.69 -0.65 2.77
C THR A 182 -7.47 -0.63 3.67
N PHE A 183 -6.51 -1.51 3.38
CA PHE A 183 -5.14 -1.34 3.83
C PHE A 183 -4.37 -0.48 2.84
N THR A 184 -3.55 0.43 3.36
CA THR A 184 -2.62 1.22 2.55
C THR A 184 -1.23 1.13 3.16
N VAL A 185 -0.23 0.75 2.36
CA VAL A 185 1.17 1.05 2.70
C VAL A 185 1.45 2.45 2.18
N VAL A 186 1.75 3.37 3.11
CA VAL A 186 1.87 4.79 2.82
C VAL A 186 3.25 5.08 2.28
N HIS A 187 3.33 5.73 1.13
CA HIS A 187 4.60 6.24 0.64
C HIS A 187 4.98 7.51 1.43
N PRO A 188 6.16 7.60 2.05
CA PRO A 188 6.49 8.66 3.03
C PRO A 188 6.36 10.10 2.51
N THR A 189 6.58 10.33 1.21
CA THR A 189 6.65 11.68 0.62
C THR A 189 5.64 11.93 -0.49
N ALA A 190 4.95 10.92 -0.99
CA ALA A 190 4.21 11.02 -2.25
C ALA A 190 3.02 10.06 -2.28
N SER A 191 1.85 10.56 -1.86
CA SER A 191 0.62 9.77 -1.75
C SER A 191 0.12 9.14 -3.06
N GLY A 192 0.58 9.64 -4.22
CA GLY A 192 0.33 9.00 -5.52
C GLY A 192 1.00 7.63 -5.69
N PHE A 193 1.94 7.28 -4.80
CA PHE A 193 2.61 5.99 -4.74
C PHE A 193 2.14 5.13 -3.57
N ASP A 194 1.04 5.49 -2.89
CA ASP A 194 0.45 4.62 -1.88
C ASP A 194 0.04 3.26 -2.49
N ILE A 195 0.38 2.16 -1.82
CA ILE A 195 -0.07 0.82 -2.24
C ILE A 195 -1.34 0.47 -1.48
N ARG A 196 -2.45 0.31 -2.18
CA ARG A 196 -3.78 0.11 -1.58
C ARG A 196 -4.36 -1.24 -1.92
N VAL A 197 -4.83 -1.96 -0.90
CA VAL A 197 -5.58 -3.21 -1.03
C VAL A 197 -6.93 -3.04 -0.36
N THR A 198 -8.01 -3.15 -1.13
CA THR A 198 -9.37 -2.97 -0.64
C THR A 198 -10.14 -4.29 -0.67
N THR A 199 -10.73 -4.64 0.47
CA THR A 199 -11.60 -5.80 0.63
C THR A 199 -13.04 -5.32 0.69
N ARG A 200 -13.86 -5.74 -0.29
CA ARG A 200 -15.31 -5.46 -0.36
C ARG A 200 -16.18 -6.70 -0.27
N THR A 201 -15.60 -7.85 -0.58
CA THR A 201 -16.30 -9.14 -0.63
C THR A 201 -15.81 -10.00 0.52
N PHE A 202 -16.75 -10.70 1.15
CA PHE A 202 -16.49 -11.51 2.34
C PHE A 202 -17.05 -12.90 2.12
N SER A 203 -16.17 -13.89 2.09
CA SER A 203 -16.51 -15.29 1.86
C SER A 203 -16.93 -15.99 3.15
N SER A 204 -17.42 -17.24 3.03
CA SER A 204 -17.66 -18.10 4.19
C SER A 204 -16.36 -18.53 4.88
N TYR A 205 -15.24 -18.58 4.16
CA TYR A 205 -13.92 -18.86 4.72
C TYR A 205 -13.50 -17.80 5.74
N ASP A 206 -13.92 -16.55 5.54
CA ASP A 206 -13.58 -15.43 6.41
C ASP A 206 -14.44 -15.35 7.69
N PHE A 207 -15.50 -16.15 7.76
CA PHE A 207 -16.48 -16.11 8.85
C PHE A 207 -15.88 -16.27 10.27
N PRO A 208 -14.86 -17.13 10.50
CA PRO A 208 -14.21 -17.22 11.80
C PRO A 208 -13.55 -15.93 12.27
N SER A 209 -13.05 -15.10 11.33
CA SER A 209 -12.40 -13.81 11.62
C SER A 209 -13.42 -12.70 11.90
N PHE A 210 -14.66 -12.83 11.43
CA PHE A 210 -15.68 -11.78 11.47
C PHE A 210 -16.79 -11.96 12.51
N LYS A 211 -16.85 -13.09 13.22
CA LYS A 211 -17.81 -13.27 14.31
C LYS A 211 -17.57 -12.28 15.45
N ARG A 212 -18.59 -12.03 16.29
CA ARG A 212 -18.39 -11.27 17.52
C ARG A 212 -17.36 -11.99 18.43
N PRO A 213 -16.23 -11.35 18.79
CA PRO A 213 -15.24 -11.96 19.65
C PRO A 213 -15.82 -12.14 21.06
N LYS A 214 -15.47 -13.24 21.71
CA LYS A 214 -15.94 -13.60 23.06
C LYS A 214 -14.77 -13.83 24.02
N ASN A 215 -13.84 -14.70 23.60
CA ASN A 215 -12.67 -15.09 24.39
C ASN A 215 -11.42 -14.77 23.57
N GLY A 216 -10.82 -13.60 23.84
CA GLY A 216 -9.69 -13.11 23.04
C GLY A 216 -10.09 -12.65 21.63
N CYS A 217 -9.09 -12.20 20.88
CA CYS A 217 -9.30 -11.71 19.52
C CYS A 217 -9.54 -12.87 18.53
N ASN A 218 -10.24 -12.59 17.45
CA ASN A 218 -10.46 -13.54 16.36
C ASN A 218 -9.16 -13.82 15.58
N ALA A 219 -9.26 -14.75 14.62
CA ALA A 219 -8.22 -14.94 13.61
C ALA A 219 -7.99 -13.67 12.78
N SER A 220 -6.76 -13.51 12.29
CA SER A 220 -6.36 -12.38 11.46
C SER A 220 -7.16 -12.31 10.17
N MET A 221 -7.39 -11.09 9.69
CA MET A 221 -7.94 -10.80 8.38
C MET A 221 -7.10 -9.72 7.71
N GLY A 222 -6.78 -9.88 6.43
CA GLY A 222 -5.94 -8.92 5.73
C GLY A 222 -5.41 -9.42 4.39
N SER A 223 -4.22 -8.95 4.04
CA SER A 223 -3.55 -9.27 2.78
C SER A 223 -2.16 -9.82 3.05
N HIS A 224 -1.80 -10.93 2.42
CA HIS A 224 -0.54 -11.65 2.66
C HIS A 224 0.68 -10.96 2.03
N ASP A 225 0.52 -10.38 0.83
CA ASP A 225 1.65 -9.94 -0.01
C ASP A 225 1.43 -8.52 -0.53
N ILE A 226 1.22 -7.57 0.37
CA ILE A 226 0.97 -6.17 -0.04
C ILE A 226 2.23 -5.51 -0.60
N LEU A 227 3.41 -5.90 -0.13
CA LEU A 227 4.68 -5.27 -0.51
C LEU A 227 5.85 -6.24 -0.37
N VAL A 228 6.71 -6.33 -1.39
CA VAL A 228 8.00 -7.01 -1.29
C VAL A 228 9.03 -6.05 -0.69
N LEU A 229 9.76 -6.43 0.35
CA LEU A 229 10.65 -5.50 1.06
C LEU A 229 11.86 -5.05 0.21
N THR A 230 12.31 -5.86 -0.76
CA THR A 230 13.32 -5.42 -1.73
C THR A 230 12.82 -4.26 -2.60
N LYS A 231 11.53 -4.24 -2.96
CA LYS A 231 10.89 -3.10 -3.63
C LYS A 231 10.69 -1.94 -2.64
N ALA A 232 10.33 -2.23 -1.39
CA ALA A 232 10.13 -1.22 -0.36
C ALA A 232 11.38 -0.35 -0.14
N GLU A 233 12.57 -0.96 -0.07
CA GLU A 233 13.84 -0.25 0.06
C GLU A 233 14.16 0.56 -1.20
N LYS A 234 14.05 -0.06 -2.38
CA LYS A 234 14.34 0.58 -3.67
C LYS A 234 13.46 1.80 -3.94
N PHE A 235 12.19 1.74 -3.53
CA PHE A 235 11.20 2.79 -3.76
C PHE A 235 10.91 3.62 -2.51
N SER A 236 11.81 3.63 -1.52
CA SER A 236 11.76 4.53 -0.36
C SER A 236 10.49 4.44 0.50
N TYR A 237 9.87 3.27 0.60
CA TYR A 237 8.78 3.01 1.56
C TYR A 237 9.30 2.81 2.98
N ILE A 238 10.57 2.40 3.14
CA ILE A 238 11.23 2.28 4.44
C ILE A 238 12.02 3.55 4.71
N VAL A 239 11.63 4.28 5.74
CA VAL A 239 12.32 5.47 6.24
C VAL A 239 12.62 5.26 7.72
N ASP A 240 13.84 5.56 8.15
CA ASP A 240 14.28 5.39 9.54
C ASP A 240 13.99 3.99 10.11
N ASN A 241 14.20 2.96 9.28
CA ASN A 241 13.94 1.56 9.63
C ASN A 241 12.47 1.27 9.97
N ALA A 242 11.54 2.04 9.40
CA ALA A 242 10.11 1.93 9.67
C ALA A 242 9.25 2.01 8.39
N ILE A 243 8.06 1.40 8.45
CA ILE A 243 7.02 1.44 7.41
C ILE A 243 5.73 1.97 8.03
N SER A 244 5.03 2.85 7.29
CA SER A 244 3.70 3.34 7.70
C SER A 244 2.59 2.60 6.97
N VAL A 245 1.60 2.13 7.72
CA VAL A 245 0.41 1.44 7.21
C VAL A 245 -0.84 2.14 7.73
N THR A 246 -1.88 2.21 6.91
CA THR A 246 -3.20 2.65 7.39
C THR A 246 -4.27 1.59 7.15
N LEU A 247 -5.21 1.47 8.08
CA LEU A 247 -6.46 0.76 7.91
C LEU A 247 -7.60 1.77 7.86
N GLN A 248 -8.40 1.73 6.81
CA GLN A 248 -9.62 2.55 6.66
C GLN A 248 -10.84 1.65 6.54
N LEU A 249 -11.89 1.94 7.30
CA LEU A 249 -13.20 1.30 7.18
C LEU A 249 -14.13 2.14 6.31
N HIS A 250 -14.99 1.47 5.53
CA HIS A 250 -15.98 2.08 4.65
C HIS A 250 -17.39 1.59 5.03
N PRO A 251 -17.98 2.14 6.12
CA PRO A 251 -19.28 1.73 6.63
C PRO A 251 -20.46 2.06 5.72
#